data_AF-A0A924JNK1-F1
#
_entry.id   AF-A0A924JNK1-F1
#
_cell.length_a   1.000
_cell.length_b   1.000
_cell.length_c   1.000
_cell.angle_alpha   90.00
_cell.angle_beta   90.00
_cell.angle_gamma   90.00
#
_symmetry.space_group_name_H-M   'P 1'
#
loop_
_entity.id
_entity.type
_entity.pdbx_description
1 polymer ?
#
loop_
_entity_poly.entity_id
_entity_poly.type
_entity_poly.pdbx_seq_one_letter_code
_entity_poly.pdbx_strand_id
1 'polypeptide(L)'
;MNYPFVPLFAPRIRVIDSSLEPRLAPAAFDDGPAPIPGGQPGGTRRLHTNATVAAVRRLIEDTTLSCRQIAAQTGVSHSTIARWVAKHGWQRHPYAPLANDSVPAGRAGRRRQLRGLAVKLHALAERCVVELWNDPAVDGDRLIRALRAMKAVRPDALGHRRPRSRPDTRPRTGAEWPDREAAIRKALARQRRDSARIDRVPEQAMAMVAEGHKLPKRAPRARST
;
A
#
# COMPACT_ATOMS: atom_id res chain seq x y z
N MET A 1 24.31 20.93 -27.26
CA MET A 1 24.24 21.16 -25.80
C MET A 1 23.99 19.81 -25.13
N ASN A 2 24.97 19.31 -24.37
CA ASN A 2 24.89 18.02 -23.68
C ASN A 2 24.46 18.26 -22.23
N TYR A 3 23.30 17.74 -21.83
CA TYR A 3 22.92 17.68 -20.42
C TYR A 3 23.44 16.38 -19.80
N PRO A 4 24.16 16.42 -18.66
CA PRO A 4 24.50 15.20 -17.94
C PRO A 4 23.24 14.62 -17.28
N PHE A 5 23.01 13.33 -17.49
CA PHE A 5 21.99 12.55 -16.80
C PHE A 5 22.38 12.46 -15.31
N VAL A 6 21.74 13.25 -14.45
CA VAL A 6 21.89 13.16 -12.99
C VAL A 6 20.81 12.21 -12.46
N PRO A 7 21.16 11.02 -11.94
CA PRO A 7 20.19 10.15 -11.31
C PRO A 7 19.67 10.80 -10.01
N LEU A 8 18.35 10.98 -9.91
CA LEU A 8 17.64 11.54 -8.74
C LEU A 8 17.77 10.71 -7.46
N PHE A 9 18.41 9.54 -7.51
CA PHE A 9 18.65 8.69 -6.35
C PHE A 9 20.10 8.18 -6.35
N ALA A 10 20.92 8.71 -5.44
CA ALA A 10 22.29 8.27 -5.23
C ALA A 10 22.34 6.80 -4.78
N PRO A 11 23.17 5.93 -5.40
CA PRO A 11 23.38 4.58 -4.89
C PRO A 11 24.17 4.66 -3.57
N ARG A 12 23.53 4.25 -2.47
CA ARG A 12 24.13 4.08 -1.13
C ARG A 12 25.02 2.83 -1.01
N ILE A 13 25.72 2.45 -2.07
CA ILE A 13 26.60 1.28 -2.05
C ILE A 13 28.01 1.77 -1.71
N ARG A 14 28.39 1.66 -0.43
CA ARG A 14 29.79 1.76 -0.04
C ARG A 14 30.46 0.44 -0.38
N VAL A 15 31.41 0.48 -1.30
CA VAL A 15 32.40 -0.57 -1.50
C VAL A 15 33.27 -0.59 -0.23
N ILE A 16 33.23 -1.68 0.54
CA ILE A 16 34.10 -1.87 1.70
C ILE A 16 35.33 -2.60 1.19
N ASP A 17 36.45 -1.89 1.28
CA ASP A 17 37.79 -2.40 1.01
C ASP A 17 38.11 -3.53 1.99
N SER A 18 38.54 -4.67 1.45
CA SER A 18 38.75 -5.90 2.18
C SER A 18 40.23 -6.03 2.52
N SER A 19 40.67 -5.49 3.65
CA SER A 19 42.00 -5.78 4.21
C SER A 19 42.06 -5.46 5.70
N LEU A 20 42.67 -6.39 6.45
CA LEU A 20 43.02 -6.38 7.89
C LEU A 20 41.99 -6.99 8.87
N GLU A 21 42.09 -8.31 8.98
CA GLU A 21 42.03 -9.06 10.25
C GLU A 21 43.24 -8.66 11.14
N PRO A 22 43.14 -8.70 12.48
CA PRO A 22 43.27 -9.98 13.18
C PRO A 22 42.31 -10.21 14.36
N ARG A 23 41.64 -11.37 14.32
CA ARG A 23 41.40 -12.34 15.40
C ARG A 23 41.92 -11.96 16.80
N LEU A 24 40.98 -11.78 17.74
CA LEU A 24 41.20 -11.91 19.18
C LEU A 24 40.20 -12.91 19.78
N ALA A 25 40.74 -13.81 20.60
CA ALA A 25 40.09 -14.94 21.27
C ALA A 25 39.12 -14.50 22.41
N PRO A 26 38.32 -15.40 23.00
CA PRO A 26 37.05 -15.05 23.64
C PRO A 26 37.26 -14.59 25.09
N ALA A 27 36.84 -13.36 25.40
CA ALA A 27 36.56 -12.98 26.78
C ALA A 27 35.21 -13.58 27.20
N ALA A 28 35.22 -14.32 28.30
CA ALA A 28 34.02 -14.73 29.02
C ALA A 28 33.25 -13.46 29.42
N PHE A 29 31.97 -13.38 29.08
CA PHE A 29 31.11 -12.27 29.48
C PHE A 29 30.09 -12.78 30.48
N ASP A 30 30.05 -12.08 31.63
CA ASP A 30 29.04 -12.19 32.67
C ASP A 30 27.64 -12.38 32.09
N ASP A 31 27.03 -13.51 32.43
CA ASP A 31 25.61 -13.75 32.26
C ASP A 31 24.85 -12.74 33.14
N GLY A 32 24.31 -11.70 32.51
CA GLY A 32 23.31 -10.85 33.15
C GLY A 32 22.16 -11.69 33.72
N PRO A 33 21.44 -11.18 34.74
CA PRO A 33 20.58 -11.99 35.59
C PRO A 33 19.55 -12.82 34.80
N ALA A 34 19.35 -14.05 35.26
CA ALA A 34 18.52 -15.06 34.60
C ALA A 34 17.12 -14.53 34.25
N PRO A 35 16.53 -14.94 33.12
CA PRO A 35 15.18 -14.55 32.74
C PRO A 35 14.17 -15.03 33.80
N ILE A 36 13.40 -14.10 34.36
CA ILE A 36 12.34 -14.39 35.34
C ILE A 36 11.34 -15.39 34.74
N PRO A 37 11.02 -16.51 35.42
CA PRO A 37 10.05 -17.48 34.95
C PRO A 37 8.63 -16.92 35.11
N GLY A 38 8.00 -16.59 33.99
CA GLY A 38 6.61 -16.17 33.92
C GLY A 38 6.19 -16.00 32.47
N GLY A 39 5.31 -16.88 31.97
CA GLY A 39 4.74 -16.77 30.63
C GLY A 39 4.20 -15.36 30.40
N GLN A 40 4.73 -14.69 29.38
CA GLN A 40 4.63 -13.23 29.28
C GLN A 40 3.36 -12.76 28.56
N PRO A 41 2.71 -11.69 29.05
CA PRO A 41 1.51 -11.13 28.45
C PRO A 41 1.83 -10.46 27.10
N GLY A 42 0.99 -10.74 26.10
CA GLY A 42 1.13 -10.23 24.75
C GLY A 42 0.85 -8.74 24.66
N GLY A 43 1.88 -7.92 24.45
CA GLY A 43 1.70 -6.49 24.18
C GLY A 43 2.99 -5.67 24.20
N THR A 44 3.20 -4.90 23.12
CA THR A 44 4.09 -3.72 23.01
C THR A 44 5.61 -3.90 23.17
N ARG A 45 6.26 -4.03 22.00
CA ARG A 45 7.65 -3.62 21.66
C ARG A 45 8.62 -3.47 22.84
N ARG A 46 9.08 -4.59 23.40
CA ARG A 46 10.40 -4.58 24.05
C ARG A 46 11.45 -4.36 22.97
N LEU A 47 12.25 -3.31 23.12
CA LEU A 47 13.49 -3.16 22.36
C LEU A 47 14.39 -4.33 22.75
N HIS A 48 14.89 -5.08 21.76
CA HIS A 48 15.83 -6.16 22.02
C HIS A 48 17.13 -5.57 22.57
N THR A 49 17.70 -6.17 23.61
CA THR A 49 18.98 -5.72 24.16
C THR A 49 20.09 -5.99 23.16
N ASN A 50 21.18 -5.21 23.23
CA ASN A 50 22.35 -5.42 22.35
C ASN A 50 22.93 -6.83 22.50
N ALA A 51 22.85 -7.42 23.70
CA ALA A 51 23.24 -8.80 23.95
C ALA A 51 22.40 -9.80 23.12
N THR A 52 21.07 -9.61 23.04
CA THR A 52 20.20 -10.44 22.20
C THR A 52 20.54 -10.29 20.72
N VAL A 53 20.81 -9.07 20.25
CA VAL A 53 21.21 -8.81 18.85
C VAL A 53 22.53 -9.53 18.53
N ALA A 54 23.53 -9.47 19.42
CA ALA A 54 24.82 -10.13 19.25
C ALA A 54 24.69 -11.66 19.28
N ALA A 55 23.87 -12.21 20.17
CA ALA A 55 23.60 -13.65 20.24
C ALA A 55 22.93 -14.16 18.95
N VAL A 56 21.92 -13.43 18.44
CA VAL A 56 21.27 -13.75 17.17
C VAL A 56 22.25 -13.67 16.00
N ARG A 57 23.16 -12.70 16.00
CA ARG A 57 24.20 -12.56 14.96
C ARG A 57 25.10 -13.78 14.91
N ARG A 58 25.66 -14.21 16.05
CA ARG A 58 26.49 -15.44 16.13
C ARG A 58 25.74 -16.64 15.60
N LEU A 59 24.48 -16.82 15.99
CA LEU A 59 23.67 -17.93 15.48
C LEU A 59 23.47 -17.88 13.96
N ILE A 60 23.35 -16.70 13.35
CA ILE A 60 23.18 -16.56 11.89
C ILE A 60 24.46 -16.86 11.11
N GLU A 61 25.59 -16.36 11.62
CA GLU A 61 26.90 -16.45 10.96
C GLU A 61 27.54 -17.83 11.16
N ASP A 62 27.42 -18.40 12.36
CA ASP A 62 28.15 -19.61 12.75
C ASP A 62 27.33 -20.91 12.63
N THR A 63 25.99 -20.84 12.56
CA THR A 63 25.15 -22.06 12.59
C THR A 63 24.33 -22.29 11.31
N THR A 64 24.03 -23.56 11.04
CA THR A 64 23.14 -23.98 9.95
C THR A 64 21.65 -23.77 10.24
N LEU A 65 21.30 -23.16 11.37
CA LEU A 65 19.91 -23.04 11.80
C LEU A 65 19.07 -22.15 10.87
N SER A 66 17.81 -22.52 10.71
CA SER A 66 16.81 -21.67 10.07
C SER A 66 16.47 -20.48 10.98
N CYS A 67 16.07 -19.34 10.40
CA CYS A 67 15.59 -18.20 11.21
C CYS A 67 14.42 -18.57 12.15
N ARG A 68 13.64 -19.62 11.82
CA ARG A 68 12.56 -20.11 12.69
C ARG A 68 13.09 -20.84 13.91
N GLN A 69 14.15 -21.64 13.73
CA GLN A 69 14.83 -22.31 14.85
C GLN A 69 15.55 -21.29 15.73
N ILE A 70 16.26 -20.32 15.14
CA ILE A 70 16.89 -19.22 15.89
C ILE A 70 15.83 -18.42 16.66
N ALA A 71 14.66 -18.17 16.05
CA ALA A 71 13.54 -17.52 16.74
C ALA A 71 13.03 -18.31 17.94
N ALA A 72 12.88 -19.64 17.80
CA ALA A 72 12.49 -20.51 18.91
C ALA A 72 13.54 -20.52 20.04
N GLN A 73 14.82 -20.46 19.70
CA GLN A 73 15.91 -20.47 20.67
C GLN A 73 16.10 -19.13 21.40
N THR A 74 15.90 -18.00 20.71
CA THR A 74 16.19 -16.66 21.25
C THR A 74 14.95 -15.91 21.73
N GLY A 75 13.75 -16.42 21.45
CA GLY A 75 12.48 -15.74 21.72
C GLY A 75 12.22 -14.52 20.82
N VAL A 76 13.12 -14.20 19.89
CA VAL A 76 12.95 -13.10 18.93
C VAL A 76 12.10 -13.58 17.76
N SER A 77 11.13 -12.76 17.32
CA SER A 77 10.31 -13.14 16.16
C SER A 77 11.16 -13.36 14.91
N HIS A 78 10.87 -14.42 14.15
CA HIS A 78 11.53 -14.72 12.86
C HIS A 78 11.58 -13.50 11.93
N SER A 79 10.51 -12.70 11.88
CA SER A 79 10.41 -11.50 11.04
C SER A 79 11.38 -10.40 11.48
N THR A 80 11.64 -10.26 12.78
CA THR A 80 12.64 -9.34 13.32
C THR A 80 14.04 -9.78 12.92
N ILE A 81 14.35 -11.07 13.08
CA ILE A 81 15.64 -11.66 12.71
C ILE A 81 15.93 -11.43 11.23
N ALA A 82 14.97 -11.74 10.35
CA ALA A 82 15.12 -11.53 8.90
C ALA A 82 15.36 -10.05 8.55
N ARG A 83 14.71 -9.12 9.27
CA ARG A 83 14.94 -7.68 9.09
C ARG A 83 16.33 -7.26 9.54
N TRP A 84 16.87 -7.81 10.63
CA TRP A 84 18.23 -7.52 11.07
C TRP A 84 19.27 -8.03 10.09
N VAL A 85 19.11 -9.24 9.57
CA VAL A 85 19.97 -9.77 8.50
C VAL A 85 20.03 -8.81 7.32
N ALA A 86 18.86 -8.38 6.81
CA ALA A 86 18.78 -7.46 5.69
C ALA A 86 19.35 -6.06 6.01
N LYS A 87 19.10 -5.53 7.21
CA LYS A 87 19.52 -4.20 7.62
C LYS A 87 21.03 -4.11 7.89
N HIS A 88 21.59 -5.14 8.51
CA HIS A 88 22.99 -5.16 8.93
C HIS A 88 23.90 -5.93 7.96
N GLY A 89 23.35 -6.52 6.90
CA GLY A 89 24.11 -7.25 5.90
C GLY A 89 24.82 -8.50 6.44
N TRP A 90 24.27 -9.11 7.50
CA TRP A 90 24.86 -10.29 8.12
C TRP A 90 24.89 -11.45 7.12
N GLN A 91 26.04 -12.10 7.02
CA GLN A 91 26.21 -13.25 6.13
C GLN A 91 25.62 -14.48 6.78
N ARG A 92 24.79 -15.21 6.02
CA ARG A 92 24.22 -16.47 6.48
C ARG A 92 25.28 -17.56 6.33
N HIS A 93 25.37 -18.46 7.30
CA HIS A 93 26.21 -19.65 7.17
C HIS A 93 25.93 -20.39 5.83
N PRO A 94 26.96 -20.83 5.06
CA PRO A 94 26.80 -21.36 3.70
C PRO A 94 25.86 -22.57 3.59
N TYR A 95 25.83 -23.41 4.63
CA TYR A 95 24.99 -24.62 4.68
C TYR A 95 23.62 -24.40 5.33
N ALA A 96 23.28 -23.17 5.74
CA ALA A 96 21.98 -22.90 6.33
C ALA A 96 20.87 -22.84 5.25
N PRO A 97 19.61 -23.18 5.60
CA PRO A 97 18.48 -23.01 4.71
C PRO A 97 18.35 -21.56 4.22
N LEU A 98 18.33 -21.40 2.90
CA LEU A 98 18.14 -20.12 2.22
C LEU A 98 16.76 -19.53 2.55
N ALA A 99 16.70 -18.21 2.69
CA ALA A 99 15.44 -17.51 2.84
C ALA A 99 14.60 -17.63 1.57
N ASN A 100 13.27 -17.73 1.69
CA ASN A 100 12.36 -17.81 0.54
C ASN A 100 12.53 -16.68 -0.48
N ASP A 101 13.03 -15.52 -0.04
CA ASP A 101 13.28 -14.35 -0.87
C ASP A 101 14.66 -14.39 -1.57
N SER A 102 15.60 -15.22 -1.11
CA SER A 102 16.92 -15.40 -1.76
C SER A 102 16.96 -16.61 -2.71
N VAL A 103 15.95 -17.49 -2.67
CA VAL A 103 15.85 -18.63 -3.59
C VAL A 103 15.79 -18.15 -5.06
N PRO A 104 16.47 -18.80 -6.02
CA PRO A 104 16.34 -18.46 -7.44
C PRO A 104 14.89 -18.54 -7.94
N ALA A 105 14.51 -17.72 -8.92
CA ALA A 105 13.13 -17.60 -9.38
C ALA A 105 12.50 -18.92 -9.85
N GLY A 106 13.31 -19.85 -10.38
CA GLY A 106 12.85 -21.18 -10.81
C GLY A 106 12.37 -22.07 -9.65
N ARG A 107 12.89 -21.87 -8.43
CA ARG A 107 12.46 -22.59 -7.21
C ARG A 107 11.58 -21.70 -6.30
N ALA A 108 11.35 -20.44 -6.68
CA ALA A 108 10.49 -19.55 -5.92
C ALA A 108 9.04 -20.04 -5.98
N GLY A 109 8.35 -20.06 -4.83
CA GLY A 109 6.94 -20.44 -4.79
C GLY A 109 6.04 -19.52 -5.62
N ARG A 110 4.87 -20.03 -6.04
CA ARG A 110 3.88 -19.35 -6.89
C ARG A 110 3.61 -17.88 -6.49
N ARG A 111 3.46 -17.60 -5.19
CA ARG A 111 3.20 -16.22 -4.70
C ARG A 111 4.33 -15.24 -5.00
N ARG A 112 5.59 -15.68 -4.98
CA ARG A 112 6.74 -14.82 -5.30
C ARG A 112 6.87 -14.63 -6.81
N GLN A 113 6.65 -15.68 -7.59
CA GLN A 113 6.58 -15.59 -9.05
C GLN A 113 5.50 -14.61 -9.52
N LEU A 114 4.29 -14.70 -8.95
CA LEU A 114 3.19 -13.78 -9.26
C LEU A 114 3.53 -12.33 -8.90
N ARG A 115 4.21 -12.09 -7.78
CA ARG A 115 4.69 -10.74 -7.41
C ARG A 115 5.71 -10.21 -8.42
N GLY A 116 6.67 -11.05 -8.82
CA GLY A 116 7.65 -10.69 -9.85
C GLY A 116 6.99 -10.38 -11.20
N LEU A 117 6.00 -11.18 -11.60
CA LEU A 117 5.22 -10.96 -12.82
C LEU A 117 4.42 -9.65 -12.75
N ALA A 118 3.78 -9.35 -11.62
CA ALA A 118 3.06 -8.10 -11.43
C ALA A 118 3.97 -6.87 -11.59
N VAL A 119 5.20 -6.92 -11.05
CA VAL A 119 6.20 -5.84 -11.23
C VAL A 119 6.57 -5.68 -12.71
N LYS A 120 6.80 -6.78 -13.44
CA LYS A 120 7.11 -6.73 -14.87
C LYS A 120 5.96 -6.16 -15.70
N LEU A 121 4.72 -6.58 -15.41
CA LEU A 121 3.53 -6.05 -16.06
C LEU A 121 3.36 -4.56 -15.80
N HIS A 122 3.67 -4.10 -14.58
CA HIS A 122 3.63 -2.68 -14.26
C HIS A 122 4.66 -1.89 -15.08
N ALA A 123 5.91 -2.37 -15.16
CA ALA A 123 6.95 -1.73 -15.96
C ALA A 123 6.61 -1.68 -17.46
N LEU A 124 5.97 -2.74 -17.99
CA LEU A 124 5.48 -2.73 -19.38
C LEU A 124 4.36 -1.70 -19.56
N ALA A 125 3.42 -1.63 -18.62
CA ALA A 125 2.35 -0.64 -18.67
C ALA A 125 2.90 0.80 -18.62
N GLU A 126 3.88 1.08 -17.76
CA GLU A 126 4.58 2.38 -17.70
C GLU A 126 5.23 2.72 -19.04
N ARG A 127 5.94 1.76 -19.65
CA ARG A 127 6.55 1.95 -20.96
C ARG A 127 5.51 2.28 -22.03
N CYS A 128 4.41 1.52 -22.11
CA CYS A 128 3.34 1.79 -23.06
C CYS A 128 2.71 3.17 -22.85
N VAL A 129 2.55 3.62 -21.60
CA VAL A 129 2.02 4.95 -21.29
C VAL A 129 2.98 6.04 -21.77
N VAL A 130 4.29 5.87 -21.57
CA VAL A 130 5.31 6.81 -22.07
C VAL A 130 5.33 6.86 -23.59
N GLU A 131 5.25 5.71 -24.26
CA GLU A 131 5.17 5.64 -25.73
C GLU A 131 3.93 6.37 -26.26
N LEU A 132 2.76 6.18 -25.64
CA LEU A 132 1.54 6.91 -25.97
C LEU A 132 1.64 8.41 -25.72
N TRP A 133 2.37 8.83 -24.68
CA TRP A 133 2.55 10.25 -24.36
C TRP A 133 3.46 10.99 -25.33
N ASN A 134 4.39 10.26 -25.96
CA ASN A 134 5.34 10.81 -26.91
C ASN A 134 4.84 10.74 -28.36
N ASP A 135 3.75 10.04 -28.62
CA ASP A 135 3.15 9.94 -29.95
C ASP A 135 2.38 11.23 -30.30
N PRO A 136 2.83 12.00 -31.30
CA PRO A 136 2.17 13.24 -31.70
C PRO A 136 0.78 13.01 -32.32
N ALA A 137 0.43 11.79 -32.71
CA ALA A 137 -0.90 11.45 -33.24
C ALA A 137 -1.96 11.24 -32.13
N VAL A 138 -1.54 11.10 -30.87
CA VAL A 138 -2.44 10.80 -29.75
C VAL A 138 -2.83 12.09 -29.01
N ASP A 139 -4.10 12.48 -29.15
CA ASP A 139 -4.70 13.53 -28.30
C ASP A 139 -4.89 12.99 -26.87
N GLY A 140 -3.97 13.35 -25.98
CA GLY A 140 -3.97 12.94 -24.57
C GLY A 140 -5.25 13.34 -23.83
N ASP A 141 -5.86 14.48 -24.16
CA ASP A 141 -7.10 14.94 -23.52
C ASP A 141 -8.31 14.10 -23.94
N ARG A 142 -8.32 13.63 -25.19
CA ARG A 142 -9.33 12.67 -25.67
C ARG A 142 -9.15 11.30 -25.01
N LEU A 143 -7.92 10.84 -24.81
CA LEU A 143 -7.62 9.59 -24.11
C LEU A 143 -8.04 9.65 -22.63
N ILE A 144 -7.74 10.74 -21.93
CA ILE A 144 -8.16 10.95 -20.53
C ILE A 144 -9.68 10.94 -20.41
N ARG A 145 -10.40 11.59 -21.33
CA ARG A 145 -11.88 11.56 -21.38
C ARG A 145 -12.40 10.15 -21.59
N ALA A 146 -11.82 9.37 -22.51
CA ALA A 146 -12.19 7.99 -22.76
C ALA A 146 -11.96 7.09 -21.52
N LEU A 147 -10.80 7.23 -20.85
CA LEU A 147 -10.49 6.48 -19.62
C LEU A 147 -11.44 6.83 -18.46
N ARG A 148 -11.82 8.10 -18.33
CA ARG A 148 -12.82 8.54 -17.33
C ARG A 148 -14.20 7.96 -17.62
N ALA A 149 -14.64 7.96 -18.88
CA ALA A 149 -15.88 7.34 -19.30
C ALA A 149 -15.87 5.82 -19.02
N MET A 150 -14.79 5.12 -19.36
CA MET A 150 -14.62 3.71 -19.02
C MET A 150 -14.64 3.46 -17.50
N LYS A 151 -13.97 4.30 -16.69
CA LYS A 151 -13.98 4.17 -15.23
C LYS A 151 -15.37 4.39 -14.63
N ALA A 152 -16.20 5.24 -15.24
CA ALA A 152 -17.58 5.45 -14.83
C ALA A 152 -18.49 4.25 -15.14
N VAL A 153 -18.30 3.59 -16.28
CA VAL A 153 -19.09 2.42 -16.71
C VAL A 153 -18.62 1.12 -16.05
N ARG A 154 -17.33 1.00 -15.74
CA ARG A 154 -16.71 -0.20 -15.17
C ARG A 154 -17.35 -0.71 -13.85
N PRO A 155 -17.72 0.10 -12.86
CA PRO A 155 -18.40 -0.38 -11.66
C PRO A 155 -19.78 -0.97 -11.96
N ASP A 156 -20.49 -0.43 -12.95
CA ASP A 156 -21.81 -0.93 -13.35
C ASP A 156 -21.68 -2.25 -14.13
N ALA A 157 -20.66 -2.36 -14.98
CA ALA A 157 -20.39 -3.56 -15.78
C ALA A 157 -19.81 -4.74 -14.97
N LEU A 158 -19.01 -4.49 -13.93
CA LEU A 158 -18.42 -5.54 -13.08
C LEU A 158 -19.37 -6.06 -12.00
N GLY A 159 -20.55 -5.47 -11.88
CA GLY A 159 -21.46 -5.65 -10.76
C GLY A 159 -20.85 -5.14 -9.46
N HIS A 160 -21.69 -4.69 -8.53
CA HIS A 160 -21.23 -4.35 -7.19
C HIS A 160 -20.57 -5.57 -6.54
N ARG A 161 -19.23 -5.64 -6.61
CA ARG A 161 -18.46 -6.66 -5.88
C ARG A 161 -18.78 -6.48 -4.41
N ARG A 162 -19.59 -7.41 -3.87
CA ARG A 162 -20.02 -7.39 -2.48
C ARG A 162 -18.78 -7.17 -1.60
N PRO A 163 -18.83 -6.23 -0.65
CA PRO A 163 -17.77 -6.11 0.34
C PRO A 163 -17.56 -7.49 0.94
N ARG A 164 -16.31 -7.97 0.96
CA ARG A 164 -15.95 -9.19 1.70
C ARG A 164 -16.48 -9.01 3.12
N SER A 165 -17.50 -9.80 3.47
CA SER A 165 -18.12 -9.77 4.79
C SER A 165 -17.00 -9.88 5.81
N ARG A 166 -16.90 -8.90 6.72
CA ARG A 166 -15.94 -8.99 7.82
C ARG A 166 -16.29 -10.23 8.63
N PRO A 167 -15.32 -11.07 9.02
CA PRO A 167 -15.60 -12.27 9.83
C PRO A 167 -16.25 -11.94 11.19
N ASP A 168 -16.16 -10.69 11.65
CA ASP A 168 -16.76 -10.22 12.90
C ASP A 168 -18.22 -9.75 12.79
N THR A 169 -18.82 -9.76 11.60
CA THR A 169 -20.25 -9.42 11.51
C THR A 169 -21.04 -10.69 11.76
N ARG A 170 -21.65 -10.82 12.95
CA ARG A 170 -22.58 -11.90 13.24
C ARG A 170 -23.59 -12.02 12.09
N PRO A 171 -23.91 -13.24 11.61
CA PRO A 171 -24.95 -13.41 10.61
C PRO A 171 -26.25 -12.84 11.18
N ARG A 172 -26.75 -11.77 10.55
CA ARG A 172 -27.98 -11.10 10.98
C ARG A 172 -29.15 -12.06 10.83
N THR A 173 -29.88 -12.28 11.91
CA THR A 173 -31.08 -13.13 11.94
C THR A 173 -32.19 -12.47 11.12
N GLY A 174 -33.09 -13.27 10.51
CA GLY A 174 -34.18 -12.78 9.65
C GLY A 174 -35.05 -11.66 10.25
N ALA A 175 -35.10 -11.55 11.58
CA ALA A 175 -35.80 -10.50 12.32
C ALA A 175 -35.15 -9.09 12.22
N GLU A 176 -33.88 -8.97 11.84
CA GLU A 176 -33.19 -7.67 11.68
C GLU A 176 -33.40 -7.03 10.29
N TRP A 177 -33.89 -7.80 9.32
CA TRP A 177 -34.22 -7.31 7.98
C TRP A 177 -35.42 -6.34 7.93
N PRO A 178 -36.55 -6.60 8.61
CA PRO A 178 -37.69 -5.67 8.61
C PRO A 178 -37.34 -4.31 9.21
N ASP A 179 -36.39 -4.23 10.15
CA ASP A 179 -35.93 -2.98 10.77
C ASP A 179 -35.17 -2.08 9.77
N ARG A 180 -34.42 -2.69 8.84
CA ARG A 180 -33.74 -1.96 7.76
C ARG A 180 -34.73 -1.41 6.72
N GLU A 181 -35.72 -2.18 6.30
CA GLU A 181 -36.74 -1.68 5.37
C GLU A 181 -37.62 -0.61 6.00
N ALA A 182 -37.94 -0.73 7.29
CA ALA A 182 -38.60 0.30 8.05
C ALA A 182 -37.74 1.57 8.16
N ALA A 183 -36.44 1.43 8.41
CA ALA A 183 -35.48 2.55 8.44
C ALA A 183 -35.35 3.23 7.07
N ILE A 184 -35.31 2.47 5.98
CA ILE A 184 -35.26 3.01 4.60
C ILE A 184 -36.57 3.74 4.27
N ARG A 185 -37.73 3.16 4.59
CA ARG A 185 -39.03 3.83 4.42
C ARG A 185 -39.13 5.11 5.24
N LYS A 186 -38.64 5.11 6.48
CA LYS A 186 -38.61 6.30 7.35
C LYS A 186 -37.66 7.37 6.81
N ALA A 187 -36.50 6.99 6.28
CA ALA A 187 -35.56 7.91 5.65
C ALA A 187 -36.15 8.56 4.39
N LEU A 188 -36.80 7.78 3.52
CA LEU A 188 -37.49 8.28 2.33
C LEU A 188 -38.67 9.19 2.69
N ALA A 189 -39.44 8.86 3.74
CA ALA A 189 -40.52 9.70 4.23
C ALA A 189 -40.01 11.04 4.78
N ARG A 190 -38.86 11.05 5.47
CA ARG A 190 -38.21 12.28 5.95
C ARG A 190 -37.71 13.14 4.79
N GLN A 191 -37.05 12.54 3.81
CA GLN A 191 -36.57 13.22 2.61
C GLN A 191 -37.72 13.87 1.83
N ARG A 192 -38.88 13.20 1.73
CA ARG A 192 -40.08 13.77 1.08
C ARG A 192 -40.68 14.96 1.83
N ARG A 193 -40.63 14.97 3.17
CA ARG A 193 -41.05 16.14 3.98
C ARG A 193 -40.08 17.30 3.84
N ASP A 194 -38.79 17.01 3.79
CA ASP A 194 -37.76 18.04 3.65
C ASP A 194 -37.73 18.61 2.23
N SER A 195 -38.06 17.83 1.19
CA SER A 195 -38.25 18.32 -0.18
C SER A 195 -39.59 19.05 -0.40
N ALA A 196 -40.59 18.84 0.45
CA ALA A 196 -41.83 19.63 0.41
C ALA A 196 -41.65 21.06 0.99
N ARG A 197 -40.47 21.40 1.52
CA ARG A 197 -40.08 22.78 1.89
C ARG A 197 -39.46 23.57 0.73
N ILE A 198 -39.56 23.09 -0.51
CA ILE A 198 -39.09 23.82 -1.69
C ILE A 198 -40.01 25.01 -2.04
N ASP A 199 -41.26 25.03 -1.57
CA ASP A 199 -42.22 26.10 -1.83
C ASP A 199 -41.90 27.43 -1.11
N ARG A 200 -40.87 27.44 -0.24
CA ARG A 200 -40.39 28.64 0.45
C ARG A 200 -39.01 29.02 -0.06
N VAL A 201 -38.93 29.31 -1.36
CA VAL A 201 -37.75 29.99 -1.93
C VAL A 201 -37.70 31.40 -1.34
N PRO A 202 -36.62 31.79 -0.62
CA PRO A 202 -36.49 33.15 -0.11
C PRO A 202 -36.46 34.13 -1.29
N GLU A 203 -37.18 35.25 -1.20
CA GLU A 203 -37.28 36.26 -2.28
C GLU A 203 -35.91 36.71 -2.82
N GLN A 204 -34.88 36.72 -1.97
CA GLN A 204 -33.49 36.96 -2.36
C GLN A 204 -32.99 36.00 -3.45
N ALA A 205 -33.35 34.71 -3.40
CA ALA A 205 -32.92 33.74 -4.41
C ALA A 205 -33.65 33.95 -5.75
N MET A 206 -34.91 34.40 -5.74
CA MET A 206 -35.64 34.77 -6.96
C MET A 206 -35.08 36.06 -7.59
N ALA A 207 -34.66 37.04 -6.78
CA ALA A 207 -34.02 38.26 -7.25
C ALA A 207 -32.68 37.98 -7.96
N MET A 208 -31.86 37.07 -7.43
CA MET A 208 -30.58 36.68 -8.03
C MET A 208 -30.74 35.99 -9.41
N VAL A 209 -31.82 35.21 -9.60
CA VAL A 209 -32.12 34.57 -10.90
C VAL A 209 -32.63 35.59 -11.92
N ALA A 210 -33.46 36.54 -11.49
CA ALA A 210 -33.94 37.63 -12.35
C ALA A 210 -32.81 38.57 -12.80
N GLU A 211 -31.82 38.83 -11.93
CA GLU A 211 -30.66 39.65 -12.26
C GLU A 211 -29.71 38.95 -13.25
N GLY A 212 -29.55 37.63 -13.14
CA GLY A 212 -28.75 36.83 -14.07
C GLY A 212 -29.33 36.67 -15.48
N HIS A 213 -30.64 36.91 -15.66
CA HIS A 213 -31.35 36.71 -16.94
C HIS A 213 -31.55 37.98 -17.79
N LYS A 214 -30.80 39.07 -17.54
CA LYS A 214 -30.76 40.22 -18.47
C LYS A 214 -30.00 39.84 -19.75
N LEU A 215 -30.73 39.33 -20.74
CA LEU A 215 -30.21 39.12 -22.09
C LEU A 215 -29.62 40.43 -22.65
N PRO A 216 -28.41 40.41 -23.25
CA PRO A 216 -27.87 41.60 -23.90
C PRO A 216 -28.77 42.02 -25.07
N LYS A 217 -29.25 43.26 -25.07
CA LYS A 217 -29.99 43.87 -26.18
C LYS A 217 -29.17 43.74 -27.46
N ARG A 218 -29.64 42.93 -28.40
CA ARG A 218 -29.06 42.77 -29.73
C ARG A 218 -29.27 44.09 -30.49
N ALA A 219 -28.19 44.80 -30.82
CA ALA A 219 -28.25 46.00 -31.64
C ALA A 219 -28.80 45.67 -33.05
N PRO A 220 -29.64 46.53 -33.65
CA PRO A 220 -30.17 46.29 -34.99
C PRO A 220 -29.04 46.35 -36.02
N ARG A 221 -28.93 45.31 -36.85
CA ARG A 221 -28.01 45.28 -38.00
C ARG A 221 -28.45 46.33 -39.02
N ALA A 222 -27.59 47.30 -39.30
CA ALA A 222 -27.73 48.21 -40.42
C ALA A 222 -27.78 47.41 -41.73
N ARG A 223 -28.79 47.63 -42.55
CA ARG A 223 -28.85 47.11 -43.92
C ARG A 223 -28.05 48.06 -44.81
N SER A 224 -26.99 47.55 -45.41
CA SER A 224 -26.30 48.20 -46.53
C SER A 224 -27.13 48.00 -47.80
N THR A 225 -27.57 49.10 -48.40
CA THR A 225 -27.94 49.22 -49.81
C THR A 225 -26.99 50.23 -50.43
#